data_AF-A0A6L8BHM5-F1
#
_entry.id   AF-A0A6L8BHM5-F1
#
_cell.length_a   1.000
_cell.length_b   1.000
_cell.length_c   1.000
_cell.angle_alpha   90.00
_cell.angle_beta   90.00
_cell.angle_gamma   90.00
#
_symmetry.space_group_name_H-M   'P 1'
#
loop_
_entity.id
_entity.type
_entity.pdbx_description
1 polymer ?
#
loop_
_entity_poly.entity_id
_entity_poly.type
_entity_poly.pdbx_seq_one_letter_code
_entity_poly.pdbx_strand_id
1 'polypeptide(L)'
;MPTEIAFDTHRFVKNLTASGFTVAQAEALAHEQIHLLEANLATKSDLAAVKSDLEVRIEKVRADLARWMLTGWVAQTGVLATLIWYFSSGMPGG
;
A
#
# COMPACT_ATOMS: atom_id res chain seq x y z
N MET A 1 -19.43 -2.67 3.41
CA MET A 1 -19.98 -2.92 2.06
C MET A 1 -19.29 -1.95 1.12
N PRO A 2 -18.51 -2.40 0.12
CA PRO A 2 -18.01 -1.48 -0.90
C PRO A 2 -19.22 -0.92 -1.66
N THR A 3 -19.36 0.40 -1.69
CA THR A 3 -20.42 1.08 -2.42
C THR A 3 -20.09 0.99 -3.91
N GLU A 4 -20.56 -0.05 -4.59
CA GLU A 4 -20.51 -0.08 -6.05
C GLU A 4 -21.45 1.02 -6.55
N ILE A 5 -20.88 2.10 -7.09
CA ILE A 5 -21.63 3.18 -7.71
C ILE A 5 -22.21 2.62 -9.01
N ALA A 6 -23.38 2.01 -8.93
CA ALA A 6 -24.13 1.59 -10.11
C ALA A 6 -24.68 2.85 -10.81
N PHE A 7 -24.10 3.21 -11.95
CA PHE A 7 -24.59 4.31 -12.79
C PHE A 7 -25.76 3.83 -13.66
N ASP A 8 -26.96 4.36 -13.41
CA ASP A 8 -28.16 4.05 -14.19
C ASP A 8 -28.26 5.02 -15.38
N THR A 9 -27.71 4.59 -16.51
CA THR A 9 -27.74 5.32 -17.79
C THR A 9 -29.16 5.70 -18.21
N HIS A 10 -30.13 4.82 -17.99
CA HIS A 10 -31.51 5.04 -18.45
C HIS A 10 -32.20 6.14 -17.63
N ARG A 11 -32.06 6.09 -16.30
CA ARG A 11 -32.57 7.15 -15.41
C ARG A 11 -31.86 8.49 -15.68
N PHE A 12 -30.56 8.47 -15.94
CA PHE A 12 -29.79 9.67 -16.25
C PHE A 12 -30.27 10.36 -17.53
N VAL A 13 -30.41 9.60 -18.63
CA VAL A 13 -30.95 10.11 -19.90
C VAL A 13 -32.35 10.69 -19.71
N LYS A 14 -33.24 9.95 -19.02
CA LYS A 14 -34.61 10.40 -18.76
C LYS A 14 -34.67 11.74 -18.03
N ASN A 15 -33.80 11.93 -17.03
CA ASN A 15 -33.75 13.18 -16.26
C ASN A 15 -33.24 14.36 -17.10
N LEU A 16 -32.22 14.14 -17.94
CA LEU A 16 -31.71 15.18 -18.84
C LEU A 16 -32.76 15.56 -19.89
N THR A 17 -33.45 14.58 -20.47
CA THR A 17 -34.54 14.85 -21.42
C THR A 17 -35.69 15.60 -20.76
N ALA A 18 -36.07 15.24 -19.53
CA ALA A 18 -37.08 15.98 -18.77
C ALA A 18 -36.66 17.43 -18.46
N SER A 19 -35.35 17.72 -18.50
CA SER A 19 -34.77 19.05 -18.28
C SER A 19 -34.58 19.85 -19.58
N GLY A 20 -35.05 19.33 -20.72
CA GLY A 20 -35.03 20.03 -22.01
C GLY A 20 -33.88 19.66 -22.94
N PHE A 21 -33.03 18.70 -22.58
CA PHE A 21 -32.02 18.17 -23.50
C PHE A 21 -32.68 17.25 -24.54
N THR A 22 -32.13 17.22 -25.75
CA THR A 22 -32.54 16.19 -26.72
C THR A 22 -32.04 14.82 -26.27
N VAL A 23 -32.71 13.75 -26.72
CA VAL A 23 -32.29 12.37 -26.41
C VAL A 23 -30.83 12.13 -26.84
N ALA A 24 -30.45 12.59 -28.04
CA ALA A 24 -29.08 12.47 -28.54
C ALA A 24 -28.05 13.18 -27.65
N GLN A 25 -28.38 14.38 -27.13
CA GLN A 25 -27.50 15.10 -26.20
C GLN A 25 -27.39 14.35 -24.86
N ALA A 26 -28.50 13.85 -24.34
CA ALA A 26 -28.55 13.13 -23.08
C ALA A 26 -27.77 11.81 -23.15
N GLU A 27 -27.88 11.06 -24.24
CA GLU A 27 -27.11 9.84 -24.50
C GLU A 27 -25.61 10.12 -24.62
N ALA A 28 -25.22 11.17 -25.36
CA ALA A 28 -23.82 11.57 -25.49
C ALA A 28 -23.19 11.92 -24.12
N LEU A 29 -23.92 12.70 -23.29
CA LEU A 29 -23.48 13.03 -21.94
C LEU A 29 -23.39 11.78 -21.05
N ALA A 30 -24.36 10.86 -21.14
CA ALA A 30 -24.34 9.63 -20.36
C ALA A 30 -23.12 8.76 -20.70
N HIS A 31 -22.78 8.68 -21.99
CA HIS A 31 -21.63 7.91 -22.48
C HIS A 31 -20.30 8.48 -21.97
N GLU A 32 -20.10 9.78 -22.08
CA GLU A 32 -18.90 10.45 -21.57
C GLU A 32 -18.79 10.36 -20.04
N GLN A 33 -19.91 10.44 -19.33
CA GLN A 33 -19.92 10.30 -17.87
C GLN A 33 -19.44 8.92 -17.42
N ILE A 34 -19.85 7.85 -18.12
CA ILE A 34 -19.38 6.47 -17.86
C ILE A 34 -17.89 6.37 -18.12
N HIS A 35 -17.41 6.89 -19.25
CA HIS A 35 -15.99 6.88 -19.58
C HIS A 35 -15.14 7.62 -18.53
N LEU A 36 -15.61 8.76 -18.02
CA LEU A 36 -14.94 9.50 -16.94
C LEU A 36 -14.98 8.79 -15.58
N LEU A 37 -16.08 8.10 -15.27
CA LEU A 37 -16.20 7.27 -14.08
C LEU A 37 -15.23 6.09 -14.15
N GLU A 38 -15.18 5.38 -15.27
CA GLU A 38 -14.24 4.28 -15.50
C GLU A 38 -12.78 4.74 -15.42
N ALA A 39 -12.47 5.93 -15.93
CA ALA A 39 -11.11 6.48 -15.90
C ALA A 39 -10.66 7.00 -14.52
N ASN A 40 -11.58 7.50 -13.66
CA ASN A 40 -11.24 8.07 -12.35
C ASN A 40 -11.44 7.11 -11.17
N LEU A 41 -12.11 5.98 -11.37
CA LEU A 41 -12.13 4.93 -10.38
C LEU A 41 -10.71 4.33 -10.33
N ALA A 42 -9.94 4.67 -9.29
CA ALA A 42 -8.75 3.91 -8.93
C ALA A 42 -9.16 2.44 -8.99
N THR A 43 -8.63 1.72 -9.98
CA THR A 43 -9.22 0.43 -10.30
C THR A 43 -9.00 -0.47 -9.10
N LYS A 44 -9.91 -1.41 -8.82
CA LYS A 44 -9.66 -2.42 -7.77
C LYS A 44 -8.28 -3.08 -7.99
N SER A 45 -7.81 -3.14 -9.24
CA SER A 45 -6.46 -3.56 -9.64
C SER A 45 -5.35 -2.64 -9.11
N ASP A 46 -5.46 -1.32 -9.25
CA ASP A 46 -4.46 -0.37 -8.72
C ASP A 46 -4.34 -0.46 -7.20
N LEU A 47 -5.48 -0.58 -6.51
CA LEU A 47 -5.48 -0.78 -5.06
C LEU A 47 -4.85 -2.11 -4.66
N ALA A 48 -5.12 -3.18 -5.40
CA ALA A 48 -4.49 -4.48 -5.18
C ALA A 48 -2.97 -4.43 -5.42
N ALA A 49 -2.52 -3.72 -6.46
CA ALA A 49 -1.11 -3.51 -6.76
C ALA A 49 -0.41 -2.73 -5.64
N VAL A 50 -1.01 -1.63 -5.17
CA VAL A 50 -0.48 -0.85 -4.04
C VAL A 50 -0.43 -1.68 -2.76
N LYS A 51 -1.47 -2.48 -2.48
CA LYS A 51 -1.49 -3.38 -1.32
C LYS A 51 -0.36 -4.41 -1.39
N SER A 52 -0.16 -5.04 -2.55
CA SER A 52 0.92 -6.00 -2.77
C SER A 52 2.30 -5.37 -2.62
N ASP A 53 2.53 -4.17 -3.18
CA ASP A 53 3.79 -3.44 -3.02
C ASP A 53 4.05 -3.12 -1.55
N LEU A 54 3.02 -2.71 -0.82
CA LEU A 54 3.13 -2.41 0.61
C LEU A 54 3.45 -3.65 1.45
N GLU A 55 2.80 -4.78 1.19
CA GLU A 55 3.09 -6.07 1.86
C GLU A 55 4.56 -6.49 1.64
N VAL A 56 5.07 -6.37 0.41
CA VAL A 56 6.47 -6.67 0.09
C VAL A 56 7.44 -5.73 0.84
N ARG A 57 7.14 -4.43 0.87
CA ARG A 57 7.98 -3.45 1.59
C ARG A 57 7.99 -3.70 3.09
N ILE A 58 6.85 -4.05 3.67
CA ILE A 58 6.73 -4.40 5.09
C ILE A 58 7.62 -5.59 5.41
N GLU A 59 7.53 -6.67 4.62
CA GLU A 59 8.35 -7.87 4.85
C GLU A 59 9.85 -7.58 4.66
N LYS A 60 10.21 -6.74 3.69
CA LYS A 60 11.60 -6.29 3.52
C LYS A 60 12.11 -5.54 4.75
N VAL A 61 11.34 -4.57 5.26
CA VAL A 61 11.72 -3.82 6.47
C VAL A 61 11.83 -4.74 7.69
N ARG A 62 10.91 -5.70 7.84
CA ARG A 62 10.98 -6.70 8.92
C ARG A 62 12.24 -7.55 8.85
N ALA A 63 12.59 -8.03 7.65
CA ALA A 63 13.81 -8.81 7.43
C ALA A 63 15.07 -7.99 7.71
N ASP A 64 15.12 -6.74 7.24
CA ASP A 64 16.25 -5.83 7.49
C ASP A 64 16.41 -5.54 8.99
N LEU A 65 15.31 -5.28 9.71
CA LEU A 65 15.33 -5.10 11.16
C LEU A 65 15.84 -6.35 11.87
N ALA A 66 15.34 -7.53 11.52
CA ALA A 66 15.79 -8.79 12.12
C ALA A 66 17.30 -9.02 11.89
N ARG A 67 17.79 -8.75 10.68
CA ARG A 67 19.21 -8.86 10.34
C ARG A 67 20.07 -7.92 11.18
N TRP A 68 19.67 -6.66 11.32
CA TRP A 68 20.40 -5.68 12.13
C TRP A 68 20.36 -6.02 13.62
N MET A 69 19.23 -6.49 14.14
CA MET A 69 19.14 -6.98 15.52
C MET A 69 20.11 -8.13 15.75
N LEU A 70 20.10 -9.18 14.92
CA LEU A 70 21.02 -10.32 15.04
C LEU A 70 22.48 -9.88 15.02
N THR A 71 22.83 -8.95 14.12
CA THR A 71 24.18 -8.39 14.03
C THR A 71 24.57 -7.66 15.31
N GLY A 72 23.65 -6.85 15.87
CA GLY A 72 23.85 -6.14 17.14
C GLY A 72 24.06 -7.08 18.33
N TRP A 73 23.25 -8.14 18.44
CA TRP A 73 23.37 -9.15 19.50
C TRP A 73 24.73 -9.87 19.46
N VAL A 74 25.15 -10.33 18.29
CA VAL A 74 26.45 -11.00 18.12
C VAL A 74 27.59 -10.06 18.52
N ALA A 75 27.55 -8.81 18.08
CA ALA A 75 28.58 -7.83 18.45
C ALA A 75 28.68 -7.62 19.98
N GLN A 76 27.54 -7.44 20.67
CA GLN A 76 27.53 -7.25 22.12
C GLN A 76 28.05 -8.48 22.88
N THR A 77 27.67 -9.70 22.46
CA THR A 77 28.17 -10.94 23.10
C THR A 77 29.68 -11.11 22.94
N GLY A 78 30.24 -10.76 21.78
CA GLY A 78 31.69 -10.81 21.56
C GLY A 78 32.45 -9.85 22.46
N VAL A 79 31.96 -8.61 22.61
CA VAL A 79 32.53 -7.62 23.52
C VAL A 79 32.48 -8.10 24.97
N LEU A 80 31.33 -8.59 25.43
CA LEU A 80 31.18 -9.10 26.80
C LEU A 80 32.08 -10.31 27.06
N ALA A 81 32.16 -11.27 26.14
CA ALA A 81 33.05 -12.43 26.27
C ALA A 81 34.53 -12.02 26.38
N THR A 82 34.95 -11.03 25.58
CA THR A 82 36.31 -10.50 25.62
C THR A 82 36.62 -9.81 26.96
N LEU A 83 35.67 -9.03 27.50
CA LEU A 83 35.81 -8.37 28.79
C LEU A 83 35.87 -9.39 29.94
N ILE A 84 34.98 -10.39 29.94
CA ILE A 84 34.99 -11.46 30.95
C ILE A 84 36.32 -12.19 30.92
N TRP A 85 36.80 -12.57 29.73
CA TRP A 85 38.11 -13.21 29.57
C TRP A 85 39.20 -12.33 30.19
N TYR A 86 39.26 -11.04 29.83
CA TYR A 86 40.24 -10.08 30.34
C TYR A 86 40.25 -9.95 31.88
N PHE A 87 39.08 -9.86 32.51
CA PHE A 87 38.99 -9.77 33.98
C PHE A 87 39.27 -11.12 34.67
N SER A 88 38.87 -12.24 34.06
CA SER A 88 39.10 -13.59 34.61
C SER A 88 40.55 -14.04 34.46
N SER A 89 41.25 -13.57 33.43
CA SER A 89 42.65 -13.89 33.16
C SER A 89 43.62 -12.96 33.89
N GLY A 90 43.18 -12.29 34.97
CA GLY A 90 43.88 -11.25 35.74
C GLY A 90 45.39 -11.24 35.48
N MET A 91 45.85 -10.27 34.67
CA MET A 91 47.19 -10.33 34.09
C MET A 91 48.27 -10.46 35.19
N PRO A 92 49.24 -11.38 35.04
CA PRO A 92 50.53 -11.26 35.72
C PRO A 92 51.34 -10.15 35.02
N GLY A 93 51.55 -9.03 35.73
CA GLY A 93 52.41 -7.89 35.33
C GLY A 93 51.60 -6.63 34.97
N GLY A 94 51.82 -5.44 35.56
CA GLY A 94 53.02 -4.99 36.26
C GLY A 94 54.15 -4.75 35.28
#